data_AF-A0A432RCP7-F1
#
_entry.id   AF-A0A432RCP7-F1
#
_cell.length_a   1.000
_cell.length_b   1.000
_cell.length_c   1.000
_cell.angle_alpha   90.00
_cell.angle_beta   90.00
_cell.angle_gamma   90.00
#
_symmetry.space_group_name_H-M   'P 1'
#
loop_
_entity.id
_entity.type
_entity.pdbx_description
1 polymer ?
#
loop_
_entity_poly.entity_id
_entity_poly.type
_entity_poly.pdbx_seq_one_letter_code
_entity_poly.pdbx_strand_id
1 'polypeptide(L)'
;DHADSMGAAGRYGQGDTQWMTAGKGVQHSEMFPLVFEDKPNPIELFQVWLNLPAKNKMVEPHFAMLWNEQTPVATVKDESGHTTQVKVVAGTYHTPSGEVISPLAPPPDSWAADANNDVAIWIVDLEPNASWTLPAASAGLNRTLYFFEGESGTFDGLKVAVQEAYVVDSQSAVDIHNTGSKARFLLLQGRPISEPVQQHGPFVMNTRQELQQAFYDYQQTQFGGWPWQASDQTHGNDKGRFAKYADGKVEEPDTV
;
A
#
# COMPACT_ATOMS: atom_id res chain seq x y z
N ASP A 1 -3.36 -15.06 -1.46
CA ASP A 1 -2.21 -15.85 -1.93
C ASP A 1 -1.53 -15.14 -3.07
N HIS A 2 -0.20 -15.10 -3.04
CA HIS A 2 0.67 -14.63 -4.11
C HIS A 2 1.57 -15.76 -4.58
N ALA A 3 1.88 -15.77 -5.87
CA ALA A 3 2.89 -16.60 -6.49
C ALA A 3 3.49 -15.85 -7.69
N ASP A 4 4.80 -15.96 -7.92
CA ASP A 4 5.44 -15.26 -9.05
C ASP A 4 6.46 -16.10 -9.83
N SER A 5 6.81 -15.58 -11.00
CA SER A 5 7.82 -16.08 -11.95
C SER A 5 9.22 -16.26 -11.35
N MET A 6 9.54 -15.57 -10.26
CA MET A 6 10.81 -15.72 -9.54
C MET A 6 10.76 -16.86 -8.51
N GLY A 7 9.62 -17.55 -8.38
CA GLY A 7 9.38 -18.62 -7.42
C GLY A 7 9.10 -18.12 -6.00
N ALA A 8 8.90 -16.81 -5.83
CA ALA A 8 8.41 -16.21 -4.60
C ALA A 8 6.90 -16.42 -4.47
N ALA A 9 6.43 -16.48 -3.22
CA ALA A 9 5.04 -16.80 -2.90
C ALA A 9 4.67 -16.28 -1.51
N GLY A 10 3.39 -16.15 -1.23
CA GLY A 10 2.95 -15.85 0.13
C GLY A 10 1.46 -16.01 0.35
N ARG A 11 1.09 -16.06 1.62
CA ARG A 11 -0.28 -15.86 2.10
C ARG A 11 -0.24 -14.74 3.13
N TYR A 12 -1.02 -13.71 2.92
CA TYR A 12 -1.06 -12.50 3.73
C TYR A 12 -2.48 -11.96 3.78
N GLY A 13 -2.79 -11.18 4.80
CA GLY A 13 -4.10 -10.59 5.03
C GLY A 13 -4.16 -9.90 6.38
N GLN A 14 -5.36 -9.52 6.83
CA GLN A 14 -5.56 -8.95 8.18
C GLN A 14 -4.62 -7.76 8.49
N GLY A 15 -4.42 -6.88 7.50
CA GLY A 15 -3.59 -5.69 7.64
C GLY A 15 -2.14 -5.85 7.18
N ASP A 16 -1.71 -7.02 6.73
CA ASP A 16 -0.42 -7.18 6.07
C ASP A 16 -0.28 -6.29 4.83
N THR A 17 0.96 -5.87 4.55
CA THR A 17 1.30 -5.19 3.30
C THR A 17 2.34 -6.00 2.54
N GLN A 18 1.96 -6.42 1.33
CA GLN A 18 2.94 -6.84 0.34
C GLN A 18 3.38 -5.61 -0.45
N TRP A 19 4.70 -5.38 -0.54
CA TRP A 19 5.27 -4.33 -1.38
C TRP A 19 6.18 -4.93 -2.43
N MET A 20 5.72 -4.91 -3.68
CA MET A 20 6.45 -5.43 -4.82
C MET A 20 6.94 -4.30 -5.73
N THR A 21 8.23 -4.32 -6.04
CA THR A 21 8.83 -3.54 -7.12
C THR A 21 8.97 -4.46 -8.32
N ALA A 22 8.15 -4.25 -9.36
CA ALA A 22 8.16 -5.09 -10.55
C ALA A 22 9.44 -4.93 -11.41
N GLY A 23 10.01 -3.72 -11.45
CA GLY A 23 11.24 -3.43 -12.18
C GLY A 23 11.16 -3.86 -13.65
N LYS A 24 12.22 -4.52 -14.12
CA LYS A 24 12.34 -5.03 -15.50
C LYS A 24 11.29 -6.09 -15.88
N GLY A 25 10.50 -6.58 -14.93
CA GLY A 25 9.35 -7.44 -15.19
C GLY A 25 9.22 -8.59 -14.20
N VAL A 26 7.99 -8.85 -13.79
CA VAL A 26 7.59 -10.01 -12.99
C VAL A 26 6.21 -10.44 -13.46
N GLN A 27 6.06 -11.73 -13.79
CA GLN A 27 4.73 -12.35 -13.88
C GLN A 27 4.33 -12.85 -12.51
N HIS A 28 3.10 -12.57 -12.07
CA HIS A 28 2.57 -13.04 -10.79
C HIS A 28 1.07 -13.33 -10.85
N SER A 29 0.58 -14.01 -9.82
CA SER A 29 -0.82 -14.35 -9.60
C SER A 29 -1.20 -14.02 -8.16
N GLU A 30 -2.34 -13.36 -7.98
CA GLU A 30 -2.93 -13.02 -6.69
C GLU A 30 -4.30 -13.69 -6.57
N MET A 31 -4.41 -14.68 -5.69
CA MET A 31 -5.61 -15.51 -5.51
C MET A 31 -6.23 -15.33 -4.12
N PHE A 32 -7.56 -15.41 -4.04
CA PHE A 32 -8.34 -15.22 -2.80
C PHE A 32 -9.03 -16.53 -2.39
N PRO A 33 -8.28 -17.51 -1.84
CA PRO A 33 -8.88 -18.78 -1.42
C PRO A 33 -9.83 -18.59 -0.23
N LEU A 34 -10.89 -19.38 -0.20
CA LEU A 34 -11.79 -19.49 0.96
C LEU A 34 -11.15 -20.42 1.99
N VAL A 35 -10.34 -19.85 2.88
CA VAL A 35 -9.56 -20.61 3.86
C VAL A 35 -10.36 -20.98 5.12
N PHE A 36 -11.47 -20.29 5.38
CA PHE A 36 -12.38 -20.61 6.47
C PHE A 36 -13.65 -21.30 5.96
N GLU A 37 -13.98 -22.44 6.57
CA GLU A 37 -15.21 -23.20 6.27
C GLU A 37 -16.34 -22.91 7.26
N ASP A 38 -15.99 -22.52 8.49
CA ASP A 38 -16.90 -22.33 9.62
C ASP A 38 -17.25 -20.86 9.90
N LYS A 39 -16.58 -19.93 9.24
CA LYS A 39 -16.78 -18.49 9.37
C LYS A 39 -16.58 -17.75 8.04
N PRO A 40 -17.06 -16.49 7.92
CA PRO A 40 -16.88 -15.71 6.69
C PRO A 40 -15.40 -15.49 6.32
N ASN A 41 -15.16 -15.34 5.01
CA ASN A 41 -13.88 -14.89 4.45
C ASN A 41 -14.06 -13.45 3.93
N PRO A 42 -13.96 -12.42 4.78
CA PRO A 42 -14.13 -11.03 4.34
C PRO A 42 -13.00 -10.60 3.41
N ILE A 43 -13.30 -9.71 2.46
CA ILE A 43 -12.33 -9.11 1.56
C ILE A 43 -12.45 -7.59 1.59
N GLU A 44 -11.40 -6.94 2.07
CA GLU A 44 -11.17 -5.50 1.95
C GLU A 44 -9.67 -5.32 1.72
N LEU A 45 -9.31 -4.76 0.56
CA LEU A 45 -7.92 -4.62 0.16
C LEU A 45 -7.71 -3.35 -0.67
N PHE A 46 -6.50 -2.82 -0.57
CA PHE A 46 -6.01 -1.78 -1.46
C PHE A 46 -4.87 -2.33 -2.30
N GLN A 47 -4.95 -2.14 -3.61
CA GLN A 47 -3.85 -2.36 -4.52
C GLN A 47 -3.43 -1.00 -5.09
N VAL A 48 -2.25 -0.53 -4.68
CA VAL A 48 -1.73 0.79 -5.05
C VAL A 48 -0.48 0.60 -5.90
N TRP A 49 -0.48 1.16 -7.10
CA TRP A 49 0.70 1.16 -7.96
C TRP A 49 1.48 2.44 -7.78
N LEU A 50 2.70 2.32 -7.25
CA LEU A 50 3.68 3.39 -7.25
C LEU A 50 4.53 3.28 -8.51
N ASN A 51 4.51 4.31 -9.34
CA ASN A 51 5.37 4.34 -10.52
C ASN A 51 6.86 4.43 -10.11
N LEU A 52 7.74 3.99 -10.99
CA LEU A 52 9.19 4.11 -10.84
C LEU A 52 9.73 5.20 -11.78
N PRO A 53 10.75 5.97 -11.37
CA PRO A 53 11.47 6.86 -12.28
C PRO A 53 12.20 6.04 -13.34
N ALA A 54 12.48 6.63 -14.49
CA ALA A 54 13.08 5.98 -15.66
C ALA A 54 14.33 5.18 -15.31
N LYS A 55 15.19 5.76 -14.45
CA LYS A 55 16.43 5.13 -13.98
C LYS A 55 16.23 3.82 -13.22
N ASN A 56 15.05 3.61 -12.60
CA ASN A 56 14.72 2.42 -11.82
C ASN A 56 13.75 1.47 -12.55
N LYS A 57 13.24 1.80 -13.74
CA LYS A 57 12.27 0.93 -14.43
C LYS A 57 12.81 -0.44 -14.83
N MET A 58 14.13 -0.59 -14.92
CA MET A 58 14.79 -1.84 -15.35
C MET A 58 15.59 -2.53 -14.24
N VAL A 59 15.34 -2.18 -12.97
CA VAL A 59 15.96 -2.87 -11.82
C VAL A 59 15.44 -4.30 -11.70
N GLU A 60 16.16 -5.13 -10.94
CA GLU A 60 15.67 -6.46 -10.59
C GLU A 60 14.36 -6.37 -9.80
N PRO A 61 13.40 -7.28 -10.04
CA PRO A 61 12.20 -7.33 -9.23
C PRO A 61 12.54 -7.54 -7.75
N HIS A 62 11.81 -6.86 -6.88
CA HIS A 62 11.98 -6.96 -5.44
C HIS A 62 10.62 -7.17 -4.77
N PHE A 63 10.61 -7.98 -3.73
CA PHE A 63 9.43 -8.32 -2.96
C PHE A 63 9.75 -8.15 -1.47
N ALA A 64 8.92 -7.40 -0.75
CA ALA A 64 9.00 -7.22 0.69
C ALA A 64 7.65 -7.52 1.33
N MET A 65 7.66 -8.22 2.47
CA MET A 65 6.47 -8.43 3.29
C MET A 65 6.57 -7.59 4.56
N LEU A 66 5.56 -6.78 4.81
CA LEU A 66 5.44 -5.97 6.02
C LEU A 66 4.28 -6.55 6.84
N TRP A 67 4.62 -7.29 7.88
CA TRP A 67 3.63 -7.95 8.73
C TRP A 67 2.85 -6.92 9.56
N ASN A 68 1.54 -7.16 9.71
CA ASN A 68 0.64 -6.25 10.42
C ASN A 68 1.16 -5.87 11.81
N GLU A 69 1.68 -6.84 12.56
CA GLU A 69 2.17 -6.72 13.94
C GLU A 69 3.44 -5.87 14.05
N GLN A 70 4.18 -5.74 12.95
CA GLN A 70 5.41 -4.96 12.87
C GLN A 70 5.16 -3.56 12.30
N THR A 71 4.02 -3.35 11.63
CA THR A 71 3.70 -2.06 11.04
C THR A 71 3.35 -1.07 12.15
N PRO A 72 4.08 0.04 12.29
CA PRO A 72 3.89 0.97 13.40
C PRO A 72 2.51 1.63 13.38
N VAL A 73 1.91 1.77 14.56
CA VAL A 73 0.62 2.44 14.76
C VAL A 73 0.77 3.53 15.81
N ALA A 74 0.48 4.77 15.42
CA ALA A 74 0.39 5.89 16.34
C ALA A 74 -1.00 5.92 16.99
N THR A 75 -1.06 6.19 18.30
CA THR A 75 -2.33 6.47 18.99
C THR A 75 -2.37 7.93 19.39
N VAL A 76 -3.31 8.70 18.85
CA VAL A 76 -3.51 10.12 19.16
C VAL A 76 -4.82 10.27 19.92
N LYS A 77 -4.83 11.09 20.96
CA LYS A 77 -6.05 11.46 21.70
C LYS A 77 -6.36 12.93 21.47
N ASP A 78 -7.63 13.23 21.19
CA ASP A 78 -8.12 14.61 21.14
C ASP A 78 -8.34 15.18 22.56
N GLU A 79 -8.74 16.46 22.65
CA GLU A 79 -9.00 17.13 23.93
C GLU A 79 -10.12 16.48 24.74
N SER A 80 -11.04 15.78 24.08
CA SER A 80 -12.14 15.04 24.71
C SER A 80 -11.76 13.60 25.07
N GLY A 81 -10.53 13.18 24.74
CA GLY A 81 -9.99 11.86 25.02
C GLY A 81 -10.36 10.77 24.00
N HIS A 82 -11.06 11.11 22.91
CA HIS A 82 -11.34 10.17 21.83
C HIS A 82 -10.08 9.84 21.06
N THR A 83 -10.03 8.64 20.53
CA THR A 83 -8.81 8.07 19.96
C THR A 83 -8.84 8.09 18.44
N THR A 84 -7.69 8.42 17.85
CA THR A 84 -7.37 8.20 16.45
C THR A 84 -6.14 7.30 16.35
N GLN A 85 -6.23 6.23 15.57
CA GLN A 85 -5.10 5.37 15.25
C GLN A 85 -4.58 5.68 13.85
N VAL A 86 -3.27 5.87 13.70
CA VAL A 86 -2.61 6.09 12.41
C VAL A 86 -1.63 4.95 12.18
N LYS A 87 -2.00 4.01 11.32
CA LYS A 87 -1.11 2.93 10.88
C LYS A 87 -0.23 3.42 9.75
N VAL A 88 1.08 3.36 9.95
CA VAL A 88 2.09 4.01 9.12
C VAL A 88 2.78 2.95 8.23
N VAL A 89 2.21 2.70 7.04
CA VAL A 89 2.79 1.74 6.07
C VAL A 89 4.01 2.34 5.36
N ALA A 90 3.93 3.63 5.00
CA ALA A 90 5.04 4.39 4.43
C ALA A 90 4.97 5.86 4.87
N GLY A 91 6.11 6.55 4.86
CA GLY A 91 6.25 7.95 5.24
C GLY A 91 6.22 8.16 6.76
N THR A 92 7.14 8.96 7.29
CA THR A 92 7.22 9.25 8.73
C THR A 92 6.02 10.09 9.17
N TYR A 93 5.37 9.69 10.26
CA TYR A 93 4.30 10.48 10.89
C TYR A 93 4.82 11.15 12.17
N HIS A 94 4.63 12.47 12.26
CA HIS A 94 4.91 13.25 13.45
C HIS A 94 3.59 13.51 14.18
N THR A 95 3.45 12.97 15.40
CA THR A 95 2.23 13.15 16.17
C THR A 95 2.12 14.58 16.72
N PRO A 96 0.91 15.05 17.07
CA PRO A 96 0.74 16.33 17.77
C PRO A 96 1.50 16.42 19.11
N SER A 97 1.77 15.28 19.77
CA SER A 97 2.55 15.19 21.01
C SER A 97 4.07 15.25 20.78
N GLY A 98 4.53 15.30 19.52
CA GLY A 98 5.95 15.37 19.16
C GLY A 98 6.64 14.00 19.02
N GLU A 99 5.89 12.90 19.09
CA GLU A 99 6.41 11.56 18.81
C GLU A 99 6.64 11.37 17.30
N VAL A 100 7.70 10.64 16.96
CA VAL A 100 8.06 10.35 15.56
C VAL A 100 7.85 8.86 15.29
N ILE A 101 6.88 8.55 14.44
CA ILE A 101 6.54 7.19 14.04
C ILE A 101 7.17 6.92 12.69
N SER A 102 8.21 6.07 12.69
CA SER A 102 8.96 5.72 11.48
C SER A 102 8.44 4.40 10.90
N PRO A 103 8.12 4.31 9.60
CA PRO A 103 7.66 3.07 8.98
C PRO A 103 8.77 2.02 8.90
N LEU A 104 8.40 0.79 8.53
CA LEU A 104 9.36 -0.20 8.06
C LEU A 104 9.98 0.27 6.73
N ALA A 105 11.18 -0.25 6.41
CA ALA A 105 11.87 0.12 5.18
C ALA A 105 11.09 -0.36 3.94
N PRO A 106 10.85 0.52 2.95
CA PRO A 106 10.27 0.10 1.66
C PRO A 106 11.32 -0.67 0.83
N PRO A 107 10.90 -1.33 -0.27
CA PRO A 107 11.84 -1.89 -1.24
C PRO A 107 12.88 -0.85 -1.71
N PRO A 108 14.14 -1.25 -1.94
CA PRO A 108 15.25 -0.32 -2.14
C PRO A 108 15.10 0.60 -3.35
N ASP A 109 14.44 0.13 -4.41
CA ASP A 109 14.22 0.89 -5.65
C ASP A 109 12.83 1.53 -5.73
N SER A 110 12.02 1.39 -4.68
CA SER A 110 10.70 2.03 -4.59
C SER A 110 10.84 3.55 -4.60
N TRP A 111 9.85 4.25 -5.17
CA TRP A 111 9.78 5.72 -5.06
C TRP A 111 9.76 6.20 -3.59
N ALA A 112 9.28 5.35 -2.67
CA ALA A 112 9.27 5.63 -1.23
C ALA A 112 10.63 5.47 -0.54
N ALA A 113 11.64 4.89 -1.21
CA ALA A 113 12.96 4.66 -0.61
C ALA A 113 13.76 5.95 -0.42
N ASP A 114 13.52 6.96 -1.25
CA ASP A 114 14.10 8.29 -1.09
C ASP A 114 13.15 9.18 -0.28
N ALA A 115 13.57 9.54 0.93
CA ALA A 115 12.79 10.38 1.84
C ALA A 115 12.41 11.75 1.24
N ASN A 116 13.16 12.26 0.25
CA ASN A 116 12.85 13.53 -0.42
C ASN A 116 11.59 13.47 -1.29
N ASN A 117 11.15 12.25 -1.62
CA ASN A 117 9.92 12.01 -2.37
C ASN A 117 8.67 12.08 -1.50
N ASP A 118 8.83 12.11 -0.17
CA ASP A 118 7.76 12.36 0.80
C ASP A 118 6.53 11.47 0.56
N VAL A 119 6.79 10.19 0.25
CA VAL A 119 5.75 9.19 0.03
C VAL A 119 5.17 8.81 1.38
N ALA A 120 3.85 8.98 1.54
CA ALA A 120 3.13 8.54 2.71
C ALA A 120 1.94 7.65 2.31
N ILE A 121 1.82 6.52 3.00
CA ILE A 121 0.70 5.59 2.88
C ILE A 121 0.26 5.28 4.30
N TRP A 122 -0.83 5.91 4.73
CA TRP A 122 -1.36 5.75 6.09
C TRP A 122 -2.79 5.24 6.06
N ILE A 123 -3.11 4.36 7.00
CA ILE A 123 -4.49 3.98 7.30
C ILE A 123 -4.86 4.66 8.61
N VAL A 124 -5.89 5.49 8.59
CA VAL A 124 -6.32 6.30 9.73
C VAL A 124 -7.68 5.77 10.20
N ASP A 125 -7.83 5.51 11.49
CA ASP A 125 -9.07 5.03 12.12
C ASP A 125 -9.48 5.98 13.25
N LEU A 126 -10.68 6.53 13.17
CA LEU A 126 -11.22 7.48 14.14
C LEU A 126 -12.37 6.83 14.91
N GLU A 127 -12.28 6.86 16.24
CA GLU A 127 -13.42 6.54 17.12
C GLU A 127 -14.61 7.49 16.86
N PRO A 128 -15.84 7.11 17.25
CA PRO A 128 -16.97 8.02 17.24
C PRO A 128 -16.65 9.36 17.89
N ASN A 129 -17.00 10.46 17.23
CA ASN A 129 -16.75 11.84 17.68
C ASN A 129 -15.27 12.25 17.80
N ALA A 130 -14.32 11.41 17.38
CA ALA A 130 -12.92 11.78 17.39
C ALA A 130 -12.63 12.90 16.38
N SER A 131 -11.76 13.82 16.77
CA SER A 131 -11.18 14.82 15.89
C SER A 131 -9.67 14.60 15.73
N TRP A 132 -9.19 14.69 14.50
CA TRP A 132 -7.77 14.55 14.18
C TRP A 132 -7.39 15.49 13.05
N THR A 133 -6.23 16.13 13.17
CA THR A 133 -5.71 17.00 12.12
C THR A 133 -4.72 16.21 11.28
N LEU A 134 -5.02 16.06 9.99
CA LEU A 134 -4.07 15.64 8.98
C LEU A 134 -3.04 16.78 8.83
N PRO A 135 -1.75 16.59 9.20
CA PRO A 135 -0.80 17.69 9.22
C PRO A 135 -0.49 18.22 7.81
N ALA A 136 -0.07 19.48 7.70
CA ALA A 136 0.52 19.99 6.47
C ALA A 136 1.81 19.21 6.13
N ALA A 137 2.10 19.10 4.84
CA ALA A 137 3.27 18.45 4.29
C ALA A 137 4.05 19.40 3.37
N SER A 138 5.13 18.90 2.77
CA SER A 138 5.96 19.67 1.85
C SER A 138 5.16 20.18 0.65
N ALA A 139 5.55 21.33 0.10
CA ALA A 139 4.91 21.86 -1.11
C ALA A 139 5.13 20.95 -2.34
N GLY A 140 4.12 20.93 -3.22
CA GLY A 140 4.18 20.26 -4.52
C GLY A 140 4.04 18.74 -4.46
N LEU A 141 3.46 18.20 -3.38
CA LEU A 141 3.10 16.79 -3.30
C LEU A 141 1.71 16.56 -3.85
N ASN A 142 1.50 15.42 -4.50
CA ASN A 142 0.15 14.91 -4.70
C ASN A 142 -0.32 14.29 -3.39
N ARG A 143 -1.53 14.64 -2.95
CA ARG A 143 -2.10 14.13 -1.70
C ARG A 143 -3.57 13.83 -1.89
N THR A 144 -3.95 12.60 -1.61
CA THR A 144 -5.33 12.12 -1.70
C THR A 144 -5.71 11.42 -0.42
N LEU A 145 -6.86 11.79 0.14
CA LEU A 145 -7.45 11.11 1.27
C LEU A 145 -8.71 10.37 0.80
N TYR A 146 -8.76 9.06 0.97
CA TYR A 146 -9.88 8.22 0.54
C TYR A 146 -10.66 7.75 1.76
N PHE A 147 -11.90 8.19 1.91
CA PHE A 147 -12.80 7.76 2.98
C PHE A 147 -13.42 6.42 2.60
N PHE A 148 -12.84 5.30 3.03
CA PHE A 148 -13.18 4.00 2.47
C PHE A 148 -14.18 3.19 3.29
N GLU A 149 -14.24 3.41 4.61
CA GLU A 149 -15.15 2.69 5.50
C GLU A 149 -15.65 3.63 6.61
N GLY A 150 -16.96 3.67 6.82
CA GLY A 150 -17.56 4.47 7.88
C GLY A 150 -19.00 4.84 7.55
N GLU A 151 -19.50 5.90 8.19
CA GLU A 151 -20.86 6.41 7.96
C GLU A 151 -20.85 7.86 7.50
N SER A 152 -20.20 8.75 8.25
CA SER A 152 -20.13 10.17 7.96
C SER A 152 -18.94 10.82 8.64
N GLY A 153 -18.44 11.89 8.06
CA GLY A 153 -17.42 12.73 8.67
C GLY A 153 -17.38 14.10 8.02
N THR A 154 -16.49 14.95 8.52
CA THR A 154 -16.19 16.24 7.91
C THR A 154 -14.70 16.46 7.75
N PHE A 155 -14.32 17.16 6.68
CA PHE A 155 -12.98 17.74 6.48
C PHE A 155 -13.14 19.26 6.47
N ASP A 156 -12.48 19.96 7.40
CA ASP A 156 -12.62 21.41 7.62
C ASP A 156 -14.09 21.87 7.71
N GLY A 157 -14.93 21.05 8.34
CA GLY A 157 -16.37 21.29 8.48
C GLY A 157 -17.21 20.98 7.24
N LEU A 158 -16.59 20.66 6.09
CA LEU A 158 -17.30 20.19 4.90
C LEU A 158 -17.66 18.72 5.05
N LYS A 159 -18.91 18.36 4.77
CA LYS A 159 -19.34 16.95 4.80
C LYS A 159 -18.63 16.15 3.73
N VAL A 160 -18.18 14.96 4.12
CA VAL A 160 -17.57 13.98 3.22
C VAL A 160 -18.37 12.69 3.21
N ALA A 161 -18.44 12.05 2.06
CA ALA A 161 -19.07 10.75 1.87
C ALA A 161 -18.05 9.61 1.83
N VAL A 162 -18.50 8.43 2.27
CA VAL A 162 -17.76 7.18 2.18
C VAL A 162 -17.69 6.75 0.71
N GLN A 163 -16.60 6.07 0.34
CA GLN A 163 -16.24 5.68 -1.03
C GLN A 163 -15.91 6.88 -1.93
N GLU A 164 -15.50 8.01 -1.36
CA GLU A 164 -15.00 9.16 -2.10
C GLU A 164 -13.56 9.50 -1.74
N ALA A 165 -12.83 10.00 -2.75
CA ALA A 165 -11.45 10.44 -2.64
C ALA A 165 -11.37 11.97 -2.75
N TYR A 166 -10.59 12.57 -1.88
CA TYR A 166 -10.44 14.01 -1.76
C TYR A 166 -9.00 14.39 -2.04
N VAL A 167 -8.79 15.25 -3.03
CA VAL A 167 -7.48 15.83 -3.31
C VAL A 167 -7.25 16.95 -2.31
N VAL A 168 -6.15 16.86 -1.58
CA VAL A 168 -5.80 17.78 -0.49
C VAL A 168 -4.63 18.64 -0.93
N ASP A 169 -4.68 19.93 -0.66
CA ASP A 169 -3.50 20.78 -0.78
C ASP A 169 -2.44 20.29 0.21
N SER A 170 -1.29 19.85 -0.32
CA SER A 170 -0.17 19.37 0.47
C SER A 170 0.25 20.32 1.60
N GLN A 171 0.13 21.64 1.40
CA GLN A 171 0.57 22.64 2.38
C GLN A 171 -0.48 22.96 3.45
N SER A 172 -1.69 22.44 3.32
CA SER A 172 -2.77 22.66 4.26
C SER A 172 -2.83 21.52 5.28
N ALA A 173 -2.96 21.91 6.55
CA ALA A 173 -3.49 21.00 7.56
C ALA A 173 -5.00 20.88 7.33
N VAL A 174 -5.57 19.69 7.55
CA VAL A 174 -7.00 19.43 7.37
C VAL A 174 -7.55 18.83 8.66
N ASP A 175 -8.55 19.50 9.23
CA ASP A 175 -9.24 19.01 10.41
C ASP A 175 -10.29 17.98 10.01
N ILE A 176 -10.11 16.76 10.49
CA ILE A 176 -10.98 15.62 10.22
C ILE A 176 -11.78 15.31 11.47
N HIS A 177 -13.09 15.21 11.31
CA HIS A 177 -13.99 14.85 12.40
C HIS A 177 -14.90 13.70 12.00
N ASN A 178 -14.95 12.66 12.83
CA ASN A 178 -15.89 11.55 12.67
C ASN A 178 -17.24 11.90 13.29
N THR A 179 -18.27 12.08 12.45
CA THR A 179 -19.65 12.35 12.89
C THR A 179 -20.52 11.10 12.95
N GLY A 180 -19.99 9.93 12.62
CA GLY A 180 -20.68 8.65 12.64
C GLY A 180 -20.15 7.68 13.70
N SER A 181 -20.54 6.41 13.59
CA SER A 181 -20.08 5.35 14.49
C SER A 181 -18.67 4.82 14.18
N LYS A 182 -18.14 5.09 12.98
CA LYS A 182 -16.82 4.66 12.49
C LYS A 182 -16.39 5.54 11.33
N ALA A 183 -15.10 5.87 11.24
CA ALA A 183 -14.53 6.50 10.06
C ALA A 183 -13.07 6.06 9.83
N ARG A 184 -12.80 5.51 8.65
CA ARG A 184 -11.47 5.06 8.24
C ARG A 184 -11.07 5.63 6.90
N PHE A 185 -9.82 6.10 6.84
CA PHE A 185 -9.27 6.80 5.69
C PHE A 185 -7.96 6.19 5.24
N LEU A 186 -7.74 6.17 3.92
CA LEU A 186 -6.45 5.86 3.31
C LEU A 186 -5.85 7.17 2.82
N LEU A 187 -4.71 7.56 3.38
CA LEU A 187 -3.89 8.65 2.85
C LEU A 187 -2.91 8.09 1.83
N LEU A 188 -2.89 8.69 0.64
CA LEU A 188 -1.86 8.50 -0.37
C LEU A 188 -1.18 9.84 -0.64
N GLN A 189 0.13 9.88 -0.47
CA GLN A 189 0.93 11.08 -0.67
C GLN A 189 2.21 10.73 -1.43
N GLY A 190 2.70 11.65 -2.26
CA GLY A 190 4.05 11.58 -2.80
C GLY A 190 4.38 12.70 -3.78
N ARG A 191 5.66 12.97 -3.92
CA ARG A 191 6.19 13.93 -4.89
C ARG A 191 5.97 13.39 -6.31
N PRO A 192 5.49 14.22 -7.26
CA PRO A 192 5.44 13.84 -8.66
C PRO A 192 6.83 13.50 -9.19
N ILE A 193 6.97 12.34 -9.83
CA ILE A 193 8.22 11.91 -10.49
C ILE A 193 8.63 12.91 -11.59
N SER A 194 7.67 13.60 -12.20
CA SER A 194 7.89 14.63 -13.22
C SER A 194 8.58 14.10 -14.49
N GLU A 195 8.25 12.87 -14.87
CA GLU A 195 8.69 12.22 -16.10
C GLU A 195 7.48 11.80 -16.97
N PRO A 196 7.66 11.62 -18.29
CA PRO A 196 6.62 11.07 -19.15
C PRO A 196 6.12 9.71 -18.66
N VAL A 197 4.81 9.49 -18.77
CA VAL A 197 4.16 8.21 -18.45
C VAL A 197 3.52 7.67 -19.73
N GLN A 198 3.91 6.46 -20.11
CA GLN A 198 3.31 5.69 -21.19
C GLN A 198 2.82 4.38 -20.59
N GLN A 199 1.51 4.18 -20.56
CA GLN A 199 0.88 3.00 -19.99
C GLN A 199 0.09 2.24 -21.05
N HIS A 200 0.24 0.91 -21.07
CA HIS A 200 -0.66 0.04 -21.81
C HIS A 200 -0.82 -1.29 -21.06
N GLY A 201 -2.03 -1.55 -20.55
CA GLY A 201 -2.31 -2.72 -19.72
C GLY A 201 -1.41 -2.74 -18.46
N PRO A 202 -0.67 -3.83 -18.22
CA PRO A 202 0.16 -3.99 -17.02
C PRO A 202 1.51 -3.27 -17.09
N PHE A 203 1.86 -2.66 -18.23
CA PHE A 203 3.18 -2.05 -18.42
C PHE A 203 3.10 -0.53 -18.37
N VAL A 204 4.01 0.06 -17.59
CA VAL A 204 4.15 1.51 -17.40
C VAL A 204 5.60 1.91 -17.64
N MET A 205 5.87 2.49 -18.80
CA MET A 205 7.20 2.96 -19.21
C MET A 205 7.22 4.48 -19.44
N ASN A 206 8.33 5.05 -19.89
CA ASN A 206 8.42 6.48 -20.21
C ASN A 206 8.19 6.74 -21.71
N THR A 207 8.50 5.78 -22.58
CA THR A 207 8.35 5.92 -24.04
C THR A 207 7.51 4.79 -24.65
N ARG A 208 6.94 5.06 -25.84
CA ARG A 208 6.19 4.04 -26.61
C ARG A 208 7.09 2.88 -27.05
N GLN A 209 8.36 3.15 -27.35
CA GLN A 209 9.33 2.13 -27.74
C GLN A 209 9.61 1.18 -26.56
N GLU A 210 9.80 1.72 -25.35
CA GLU A 210 9.96 0.90 -24.15
C GLU A 210 8.73 0.03 -23.88
N LEU A 211 7.51 0.55 -24.06
CA LEU A 211 6.29 -0.27 -23.95
C LEU A 211 6.29 -1.42 -24.95
N GLN A 212 6.62 -1.15 -26.22
CA GLN A 212 6.70 -2.19 -27.25
C GLN A 212 7.74 -3.26 -26.90
N GLN A 213 8.89 -2.84 -26.36
CA GLN A 213 9.91 -3.75 -25.88
C GLN A 213 9.41 -4.60 -24.71
N ALA A 214 8.72 -4.02 -23.72
CA ALA A 214 8.16 -4.77 -22.59
C ALA A 214 7.15 -5.84 -23.05
N PHE A 215 6.31 -5.54 -24.04
CA PHE A 215 5.42 -6.55 -24.65
C PHE A 215 6.20 -7.66 -25.36
N TYR A 216 7.24 -7.30 -26.12
CA TYR A 216 8.10 -8.28 -26.77
C TYR A 216 8.78 -9.20 -25.74
N ASP A 217 9.36 -8.62 -24.69
CA ASP A 217 10.05 -9.34 -23.62
C ASP A 217 9.09 -10.29 -22.88
N TYR A 218 7.87 -9.83 -22.57
CA TYR A 218 6.83 -10.67 -21.97
C TYR A 218 6.45 -11.83 -22.89
N GLN A 219 6.24 -11.59 -24.19
CA GLN A 219 5.87 -12.64 -25.15
C GLN A 219 6.98 -13.68 -25.34
N GLN A 220 8.25 -13.29 -25.22
CA GLN A 220 9.39 -14.18 -25.40
C GLN A 220 9.77 -14.94 -24.12
N THR A 221 9.71 -14.26 -22.97
CA THR A 221 10.33 -14.76 -21.72
C THR A 221 9.34 -14.98 -20.60
N GLN A 222 8.13 -14.41 -20.71
CA GLN A 222 7.16 -14.33 -19.63
C GLN A 222 7.76 -13.77 -18.32
N PHE A 223 8.83 -12.96 -18.43
CA PHE A 223 9.62 -12.45 -17.32
C PHE A 223 10.15 -13.52 -16.35
N GLY A 224 10.66 -14.62 -16.90
CA GLY A 224 11.25 -15.72 -16.12
C GLY A 224 10.46 -17.03 -16.18
N GLY A 225 9.36 -17.06 -16.94
CA GLY A 225 8.48 -18.21 -17.04
C GLY A 225 7.55 -18.35 -15.82
N TRP A 226 6.82 -19.45 -15.76
CA TRP A 226 5.89 -19.74 -14.68
C TRP A 226 6.26 -21.07 -13.99
N PRO A 227 6.90 -21.04 -12.80
CA PRO A 227 7.38 -22.24 -12.13
C PRO A 227 6.30 -23.00 -11.36
N TRP A 228 5.05 -22.53 -11.39
CA TRP A 228 3.93 -23.10 -10.64
C TRP A 228 3.06 -23.99 -11.51
N GLN A 229 2.38 -24.97 -10.89
CA GLN A 229 1.59 -25.96 -11.62
C GLN A 229 0.34 -25.35 -12.27
N ALA A 230 -0.23 -24.33 -11.63
CA ALA A 230 -1.44 -23.66 -12.07
C ALA A 230 -1.19 -22.14 -12.19
N SER A 231 -1.87 -21.48 -13.13
CA SER A 231 -1.82 -20.01 -13.27
C SER A 231 -2.47 -19.29 -12.10
N ASP A 232 -3.41 -19.94 -11.44
CA ASP A 232 -4.16 -19.52 -10.26
C ASP A 232 -3.66 -20.23 -9.00
N GLN A 233 -2.32 -20.26 -8.83
CA GLN A 233 -1.68 -20.96 -7.72
C GLN A 233 -2.20 -20.49 -6.36
N THR A 234 -2.71 -21.44 -5.57
CA THR A 234 -3.03 -21.27 -4.15
C THR A 234 -2.13 -22.15 -3.29
N HIS A 235 -2.08 -21.91 -1.99
CA HIS A 235 -1.16 -22.59 -1.07
C HIS A 235 -1.85 -23.61 -0.13
N GLY A 236 -2.99 -24.17 -0.57
CA GLY A 236 -3.81 -25.09 0.22
C GLY A 236 -4.56 -24.42 1.37
N ASN A 237 -5.35 -25.15 2.16
CA ASN A 237 -6.14 -24.55 3.24
C ASN A 237 -5.39 -24.50 4.59
N ASP A 238 -4.49 -25.46 4.82
CA ASP A 238 -3.82 -25.61 6.12
C ASP A 238 -2.68 -24.61 6.36
N LYS A 239 -2.20 -23.96 5.30
CA LYS A 239 -1.06 -23.05 5.41
C LYS A 239 -1.51 -21.69 5.97
N GLY A 240 -0.88 -21.26 7.05
CA GLY A 240 -1.08 -19.93 7.63
C GLY A 240 -0.50 -18.80 6.78
N ARG A 241 -0.38 -17.60 7.38
CA ARG A 241 0.35 -16.48 6.78
C ARG A 241 1.82 -16.86 6.60
N PHE A 242 2.41 -16.54 5.45
CA PHE A 242 3.83 -16.76 5.16
C PHE A 242 4.31 -15.93 3.97
N ALA A 243 5.61 -15.71 3.87
CA ALA A 243 6.28 -15.13 2.72
C ALA A 243 7.50 -15.98 2.37
N LYS A 244 7.57 -16.44 1.11
CA LYS A 244 8.72 -17.10 0.51
C LYS A 244 9.33 -16.15 -0.51
N TYR A 245 10.59 -15.81 -0.34
CA TYR A 245 11.34 -14.91 -1.20
C TYR A 245 12.02 -15.67 -2.35
N ALA A 246 12.44 -14.95 -3.40
CA ALA A 246 13.07 -15.53 -4.59
C ALA A 246 14.41 -16.23 -4.29
N ASP A 247 15.11 -15.81 -3.23
CA ASP A 247 16.35 -16.44 -2.74
C ASP A 247 16.08 -17.73 -1.92
N GLY A 248 14.82 -18.10 -1.72
CA GLY A 248 14.39 -19.26 -0.95
C GLY A 248 14.21 -19.01 0.54
N LYS A 249 14.48 -17.79 1.05
CA LYS A 249 14.15 -17.43 2.44
C LYS A 249 12.64 -17.58 2.65
N VAL A 250 12.24 -18.05 3.84
CA VAL A 250 10.84 -18.12 4.25
C VAL A 250 10.67 -17.39 5.58
N GLU A 251 9.60 -16.62 5.68
CA GLU A 251 9.15 -15.94 6.89
C GLU A 251 7.72 -16.35 7.19
N GLU A 252 7.44 -16.60 8.47
CA GLU A 252 6.12 -16.89 8.99
C GLU A 252 5.92 -15.96 10.20
N PRO A 253 4.92 -15.06 10.19
CA PRO A 253 4.62 -14.25 11.35
C PRO A 253 4.02 -15.13 12.44
N ASP A 254 4.17 -14.72 13.70
CA ASP A 254 3.50 -15.39 14.81
C ASP A 254 1.99 -15.46 14.56
N THR A 255 1.38 -16.62 14.87
CA THR A 255 -0.08 -16.77 14.81
C THR A 255 -0.74 -15.85 15.83
N VAL A 256 -1.51 -14.89 15.33
CA VAL A 256 -2.47 -14.08 16.11
C VAL A 256 -3.79 -14.83 16.25
#